data_AF-A0AAX6GRX8-F1
#
_entry.id   AF-A0AAX6GRX8-F1
#
_cell.length_a   1.000
_cell.length_b   1.000
_cell.length_c   1.000
_cell.angle_alpha   90.00
_cell.angle_beta   90.00
_cell.angle_gamma   90.00
#
_symmetry.space_group_name_H-M   'P 1'
#
loop_
_entity.id
_entity.type
_entity.pdbx_description
1 polymer ?
#
loop_
_entity_poly.entity_id
_entity_poly.type
_entity_poly.pdbx_seq_one_letter_code
_entity_poly.pdbx_strand_id
1 'polypeptide(L)'
;MPLIKMNFQVEGTPKVASINDLDPETKNLFLLSDAYGAEGELGVILSERFIEHDAYCMFDSLMSGAHGVVAMADFFSPSPVGSSMGLPPVIEASSALYHLLSIIDASLHNHLVELGVEPQYFALRWLRVLFGREFSLNDLLLTWDELFSSSNASSWRMKKITALKCCVLPAVHSFLAWQSQCYFI
;
A
#
# COMPACT_ATOMS: atom_id res chain seq x y z
N MET A 1 7.36 67.86 -27.55
CA MET A 1 5.91 67.71 -27.29
C MET A 1 5.58 66.23 -27.14
N PRO A 2 4.63 65.86 -26.27
CA PRO A 2 4.72 64.70 -25.39
C PRO A 2 4.05 63.43 -25.95
N LEU A 3 4.49 62.29 -25.39
CA LEU A 3 3.93 60.95 -25.56
C LEU A 3 2.48 60.89 -25.08
N ILE A 4 1.57 60.51 -26.00
CA ILE A 4 0.19 60.16 -25.68
C ILE A 4 0.20 58.79 -24.98
N LYS A 5 -0.11 58.77 -23.69
CA LYS A 5 -0.47 57.53 -22.97
C LYS A 5 -1.86 57.10 -23.45
N MET A 6 -1.95 55.93 -24.09
CA MET A 6 -3.22 55.24 -24.28
C MET A 6 -3.67 54.67 -22.94
N ASN A 7 -4.70 55.27 -22.34
CA ASN A 7 -5.40 54.67 -21.21
C ASN A 7 -6.32 53.58 -21.75
N PHE A 8 -5.91 52.33 -21.55
CA PHE A 8 -6.74 51.15 -21.72
C PHE A 8 -7.75 51.11 -20.57
N GLN A 9 -9.01 51.40 -20.87
CA GLN A 9 -10.10 51.28 -19.91
C GLN A 9 -10.68 49.86 -20.06
N VAL A 10 -10.22 48.94 -19.20
CA VAL A 10 -10.89 47.65 -19.00
C VAL A 10 -12.21 47.95 -18.33
N GLU A 11 -13.30 47.82 -19.09
CA GLU A 11 -14.64 47.78 -18.51
C GLU A 11 -14.72 46.65 -17.47
N GLY A 12 -15.27 47.00 -16.32
CA GLY A 12 -15.27 46.18 -15.12
C GLY A 12 -15.92 44.82 -15.36
N THR A 13 -15.14 43.77 -15.12
CA THR A 13 -15.69 42.43 -14.92
C THR A 13 -16.53 42.45 -13.64
N PRO A 14 -17.82 42.07 -13.69
CA PRO A 14 -18.59 41.90 -12.48
C PRO A 14 -17.94 40.78 -11.67
N LYS A 15 -17.52 41.13 -10.46
CA LYS A 15 -16.94 40.21 -9.49
C LYS A 15 -18.09 39.34 -8.98
N VAL A 16 -18.39 38.25 -9.69
CA VAL A 16 -19.40 37.27 -9.28
C VAL A 16 -18.91 36.63 -7.98
N ALA A 17 -19.43 37.11 -6.86
CA ALA A 17 -19.04 36.66 -5.52
C ALA A 17 -19.91 35.49 -5.04
N SER A 18 -21.00 35.19 -5.75
CA SER A 18 -21.93 34.12 -5.40
C SER A 18 -22.64 33.56 -6.63
N ILE A 19 -22.86 32.24 -6.64
CA ILE A 19 -23.66 31.51 -7.65
C ILE A 19 -25.09 32.08 -7.79
N ASN A 20 -25.58 32.79 -6.78
CA ASN A 20 -26.91 33.41 -6.81
C ASN A 20 -27.01 34.65 -7.68
N ASP A 21 -25.88 35.21 -8.13
CA ASP A 21 -25.83 36.41 -8.98
C ASP A 21 -25.83 36.07 -10.49
N LEU A 22 -25.87 34.77 -10.84
CA LEU A 22 -25.90 34.31 -12.22
C LEU A 22 -27.31 34.36 -12.81
N ASP A 23 -27.38 34.56 -14.12
CA ASP A 23 -28.65 34.49 -14.84
C ASP A 23 -29.27 33.07 -14.68
N PRO A 24 -30.60 32.96 -14.67
CA PRO A 24 -31.29 31.71 -14.37
C PRO A 24 -31.01 30.60 -15.38
N GLU A 25 -30.61 30.91 -16.61
CA GLU A 25 -30.30 29.94 -17.67
C GLU A 25 -28.90 29.35 -17.46
N THR A 26 -27.90 30.18 -17.16
CA THR A 26 -26.55 29.73 -16.77
C THR A 26 -26.54 28.97 -15.44
N LYS A 27 -27.37 29.40 -14.49
CA LYS A 27 -27.57 28.69 -13.21
C LYS A 27 -28.17 27.30 -13.43
N ASN A 28 -29.16 27.18 -14.33
CA ASN A 28 -29.74 25.90 -14.69
C ASN A 28 -28.72 25.01 -15.39
N LEU A 29 -27.92 25.56 -16.30
CA LEU A 29 -26.85 24.83 -16.98
C LEU A 29 -25.79 24.28 -16.01
N PHE A 30 -25.38 25.05 -15.00
CA PHE A 30 -24.45 24.59 -13.95
C PHE A 30 -25.07 23.50 -13.07
N LEU A 31 -26.34 23.66 -12.68
CA LEU A 31 -27.07 22.67 -11.87
C LEU A 31 -27.40 21.37 -12.64
N LEU A 32 -27.55 21.46 -13.97
CA LEU A 32 -27.78 20.31 -14.86
C LEU A 32 -26.47 19.62 -15.28
N SER A 33 -25.35 20.35 -15.29
CA SER A 33 -24.03 19.85 -15.67
C SER A 33 -23.34 19.03 -14.58
N ASP A 34 -23.81 19.11 -13.33
CA ASP A 34 -23.17 18.43 -12.22
C ASP A 34 -24.10 17.39 -11.60
N ALA A 35 -24.04 16.16 -12.12
CA ALA A 35 -24.71 15.02 -11.52
C ALA A 35 -24.24 14.73 -10.07
N TYR A 36 -23.20 15.43 -9.57
CA TYR A 36 -22.49 15.15 -8.33
C TYR A 36 -22.50 16.30 -7.30
N GLY A 37 -23.21 17.40 -7.58
CA GLY A 37 -23.37 18.53 -6.64
C GLY A 37 -22.13 19.41 -6.51
N ALA A 38 -22.20 20.50 -5.72
CA ALA A 38 -21.24 21.62 -5.70
C ALA A 38 -19.72 21.30 -5.57
N GLU A 39 -19.38 20.05 -5.25
CA GLU A 39 -18.04 19.53 -5.04
C GLU A 39 -17.40 18.93 -6.33
N GLY A 40 -18.17 18.77 -7.42
CA GLY A 40 -17.70 18.22 -8.70
C GLY A 40 -17.09 16.80 -8.60
N GLU A 41 -16.28 16.40 -9.60
CA GLU A 41 -15.62 15.08 -9.65
C GLU A 41 -14.70 14.79 -8.44
N LEU A 42 -14.06 15.82 -7.88
CA LEU A 42 -13.15 15.67 -6.74
C LEU A 42 -13.90 15.35 -5.43
N GLY A 43 -15.11 15.89 -5.28
CA GLY A 43 -16.00 15.59 -4.16
C GLY A 43 -16.52 14.15 -4.16
N VAL A 44 -16.59 13.52 -5.33
CA VAL A 44 -16.93 12.09 -5.46
C VAL A 44 -15.78 11.22 -4.98
N ILE A 45 -14.54 11.54 -5.37
CA ILE A 45 -13.34 10.76 -5.02
C ILE A 45 -13.09 10.76 -3.51
N LEU A 46 -13.41 11.86 -2.81
CA LEU A 46 -13.23 11.98 -1.36
C LEU A 46 -14.54 11.75 -0.59
N SER A 47 -15.61 11.31 -1.25
CA SER A 47 -16.91 11.16 -0.61
C SER A 47 -16.92 9.98 0.35
N GLU A 48 -17.34 10.22 1.60
CA GLU A 48 -17.57 9.16 2.58
C GLU A 48 -18.58 8.10 2.10
N ARG A 49 -19.44 8.44 1.13
CA ARG A 49 -20.42 7.50 0.54
C ARG A 49 -19.77 6.35 -0.22
N PHE A 50 -18.54 6.51 -0.70
CA PHE A 50 -17.84 5.49 -1.49
C PHE A 50 -16.71 4.79 -0.71
N ILE A 51 -16.55 5.06 0.59
CA ILE A 51 -15.47 4.49 1.40
C ILE A 51 -15.46 2.95 1.39
N GLU A 52 -16.64 2.31 1.39
CA GLU A 52 -16.76 0.85 1.31
C GLU A 52 -16.29 0.32 -0.04
N HIS A 53 -16.69 0.99 -1.12
CA HIS A 53 -16.30 0.62 -2.47
C HIS A 53 -14.79 0.80 -2.69
N ASP A 54 -14.23 1.92 -2.22
CA ASP A 54 -12.78 2.17 -2.33
C ASP A 54 -11.98 1.19 -1.50
N ALA A 55 -12.44 0.86 -0.29
CA ALA A 55 -11.85 -0.17 0.54
C ALA A 55 -11.88 -1.54 -0.16
N TYR A 56 -13.00 -1.89 -0.80
CA TYR A 56 -13.12 -3.12 -1.59
C TYR A 56 -12.14 -3.14 -2.76
N CYS A 57 -12.06 -2.06 -3.55
CA CYS A 57 -11.15 -1.98 -4.70
C CYS A 57 -9.67 -2.09 -4.28
N MET A 58 -9.29 -1.43 -3.18
CA MET A 58 -7.93 -1.56 -2.62
C MET A 58 -7.65 -2.98 -2.14
N PHE A 59 -8.61 -3.60 -1.46
CA PHE A 59 -8.50 -4.99 -0.99
C PHE A 59 -8.42 -5.99 -2.15
N ASP A 60 -9.27 -5.86 -3.16
CA ASP A 60 -9.27 -6.73 -4.35
C ASP A 60 -7.96 -6.62 -5.13
N SER A 61 -7.46 -5.38 -5.30
CA SER A 61 -6.15 -5.14 -5.92
C SER A 61 -5.00 -5.82 -5.15
N LEU A 62 -5.07 -5.84 -3.81
CA LEU A 62 -4.10 -6.50 -2.94
C LEU A 62 -4.21 -8.04 -3.00
N MET A 63 -5.43 -8.57 -3.07
CA MET A 63 -5.67 -10.00 -3.10
C MET A 63 -5.29 -10.62 -4.44
N SER A 64 -5.70 -9.98 -5.54
CA SER A 64 -5.49 -10.45 -6.92
C SER A 64 -4.13 -10.06 -7.51
N GLY A 65 -3.48 -9.03 -6.95
CA GLY A 65 -2.23 -8.48 -7.48
C GLY A 65 -2.37 -7.75 -8.82
N ALA A 66 -3.60 -7.45 -9.28
CA ALA A 66 -3.86 -6.88 -10.61
C ALA A 66 -3.10 -5.57 -10.91
N HIS A 67 -2.76 -4.79 -9.88
CA HIS A 67 -2.06 -3.51 -9.98
C HIS A 67 -0.90 -3.35 -8.97
N GLY A 68 -0.52 -4.42 -8.29
CA GLY A 68 0.31 -4.37 -7.08
C GLY A 68 1.62 -5.14 -7.14
N VAL A 69 2.38 -5.03 -6.05
CA VAL A 69 3.67 -5.71 -5.82
C VAL A 69 3.47 -7.13 -5.27
N VAL A 70 2.30 -7.40 -4.67
CA VAL A 70 1.96 -8.62 -3.96
C VAL A 70 0.56 -9.07 -4.41
N ALA A 71 0.43 -10.35 -4.73
CA ALA A 71 -0.85 -11.03 -4.91
C ALA A 71 -1.03 -11.98 -3.71
N MET A 72 -1.79 -11.55 -2.70
CA MET A 72 -1.91 -12.36 -1.47
C MET A 72 -2.58 -13.71 -1.71
N ALA A 73 -3.53 -13.79 -2.66
CA ALA A 73 -4.19 -15.03 -3.00
C ALA A 73 -3.21 -16.08 -3.55
N ASP A 74 -2.18 -15.65 -4.29
CA ASP A 74 -1.24 -16.54 -4.94
C ASP A 74 -0.42 -17.35 -3.93
N PHE A 75 -0.07 -16.78 -2.77
CA PHE A 75 0.65 -17.50 -1.72
C PHE A 75 -0.09 -18.75 -1.26
N PHE A 76 -1.42 -18.67 -1.17
CA PHE A 76 -2.27 -19.75 -0.66
C PHE A 76 -3.02 -20.49 -1.77
N SER A 77 -2.72 -20.18 -3.03
CA SER A 77 -3.26 -20.92 -4.16
C SER A 77 -2.74 -22.37 -4.16
N PRO A 78 -3.56 -23.35 -4.57
CA PRO A 78 -3.07 -24.70 -4.79
C PRO A 78 -1.96 -24.65 -5.85
N SER A 79 -0.83 -25.31 -5.56
CA SER A 79 0.38 -25.23 -6.38
C SER A 79 0.03 -25.43 -7.87
N PRO A 80 0.32 -24.45 -8.75
CA PRO A 80 0.10 -24.63 -10.16
C PRO A 80 0.97 -25.79 -10.63
N VAL A 81 0.39 -26.65 -11.47
CA VAL A 81 1.12 -27.68 -12.21
C VAL A 81 2.21 -26.97 -13.02
N GLY A 82 3.42 -26.87 -12.48
CA GLY A 82 4.51 -26.07 -13.07
C GLY A 82 5.47 -25.35 -12.12
N SER A 83 5.28 -25.33 -10.79
CA SER A 83 6.36 -24.89 -9.88
C SER A 83 7.59 -25.77 -10.09
N SER A 84 8.76 -25.15 -10.26
CA SER A 84 10.04 -25.82 -10.53
C SER A 84 10.46 -26.82 -9.44
N MET A 85 9.86 -26.72 -8.25
CA MET A 85 10.10 -27.62 -7.11
C MET A 85 8.84 -28.33 -6.60
N GLY A 86 7.66 -28.05 -7.17
CA GLY A 86 6.38 -28.61 -6.73
C GLY A 86 5.95 -28.19 -5.31
N LEU A 87 6.54 -27.12 -4.78
CA LEU A 87 6.22 -26.60 -3.45
C LEU A 87 5.04 -25.61 -3.52
N PRO A 88 4.27 -25.43 -2.43
CA PRO A 88 3.28 -24.37 -2.35
C PRO A 88 3.95 -22.99 -2.42
N PRO A 89 3.37 -21.99 -3.12
CA PRO A 89 3.97 -20.66 -3.28
C PRO A 89 4.32 -19.96 -1.96
N VAL A 90 3.55 -20.17 -0.90
CA VAL A 90 3.86 -19.62 0.43
C VAL A 90 5.16 -20.18 1.03
N ILE A 91 5.54 -21.42 0.70
CA ILE A 91 6.80 -22.03 1.16
C ILE A 91 7.98 -21.44 0.42
N GLU A 92 7.83 -21.18 -0.88
CA GLU A 92 8.83 -20.48 -1.68
C GLU A 92 9.03 -19.03 -1.16
N ALA A 93 7.93 -18.33 -0.88
CA ALA A 93 7.98 -16.99 -0.27
C ALA A 93 8.63 -17.00 1.12
N SER A 94 8.34 -18.02 1.94
CA SER A 94 8.97 -18.19 3.26
C SER A 94 10.48 -18.40 3.13
N SER A 95 10.91 -19.22 2.16
CA SER A 95 12.34 -19.45 1.86
C SER A 95 13.03 -18.18 1.37
N ALA A 96 12.36 -17.38 0.52
CA ALA A 96 12.89 -16.10 0.05
C ALA A 96 13.08 -15.11 1.21
N LEU A 97 12.14 -15.07 2.16
CA LEU A 97 12.25 -14.25 3.38
C LEU A 97 13.42 -14.72 4.26
N TYR A 98 13.64 -16.03 4.36
CA TYR A 98 14.76 -16.60 5.12
C TYR A 98 16.12 -16.28 4.49
N HIS A 99 16.21 -16.39 3.16
CA HIS A 99 17.41 -15.98 2.44
C HIS A 99 17.69 -14.48 2.58
N LEU A 100 16.65 -13.65 2.61
CA LEU A 100 16.81 -12.24 2.86
C LEU A 100 17.33 -11.97 4.28
N LEU A 101 16.85 -12.71 5.29
CA LEU A 101 17.36 -12.64 6.65
C LEU A 101 18.86 -12.94 6.69
N SER A 102 19.35 -13.92 5.92
CA SER A 102 20.78 -14.23 5.86
C SER A 102 21.64 -13.08 5.33
N ILE A 103 21.09 -12.21 4.48
CA ILE A 103 21.77 -11.02 3.94
C ILE A 103 21.71 -9.86 4.95
N ILE A 104 20.59 -9.73 5.66
CA ILE A 104 20.30 -8.63 6.58
C ILE A 104 21.02 -8.82 7.93
N ASP A 105 20.95 -10.03 8.48
CA ASP A 105 21.49 -10.44 9.77
C ASP A 105 21.88 -11.93 9.72
N ALA A 106 23.10 -12.18 9.24
CA ALA A 106 23.65 -13.53 9.13
C ALA A 106 23.79 -14.22 10.51
N SER A 107 24.00 -13.47 11.59
CA SER A 107 24.14 -14.03 12.93
C SER A 107 22.83 -14.65 13.40
N LEU A 108 21.73 -13.90 13.28
CA LEU A 108 20.40 -14.37 13.63
C LEU A 108 19.96 -15.52 12.71
N HIS A 109 20.21 -15.42 11.41
CA HIS A 109 19.93 -16.50 10.47
C HIS A 109 20.64 -17.80 10.88
N ASN A 110 21.96 -17.75 11.13
CA ASN A 110 22.72 -18.94 11.51
C ASN A 110 22.21 -19.55 12.82
N HIS A 111 21.84 -18.72 13.79
CA HIS A 111 21.24 -19.20 15.03
C HIS A 111 19.92 -19.94 14.80
N LEU A 112 19.04 -19.42 13.93
CA LEU A 112 17.80 -20.11 13.56
C LEU A 112 18.07 -21.44 12.83
N VAL A 113 19.09 -21.48 11.98
CA VAL A 113 19.52 -22.71 11.28
C VAL A 113 20.04 -23.75 12.28
N GLU A 114 20.87 -23.34 13.25
CA GLU A 114 21.38 -24.22 14.31
C GLU A 114 20.27 -24.79 15.19
N LEU A 115 19.23 -24.00 15.46
CA LEU A 115 18.04 -24.44 16.17
C LEU A 115 17.10 -25.32 15.32
N GLY A 116 17.37 -25.47 14.01
CA GLY A 116 16.50 -26.21 13.09
C GLY A 116 15.15 -25.54 12.84
N VAL A 117 15.05 -24.22 13.02
CA VAL A 117 13.80 -23.47 12.81
C VAL A 117 13.60 -23.23 11.32
N GLU A 118 12.63 -23.93 10.75
CA GLU A 118 12.24 -23.71 9.36
C GLU A 118 11.44 -22.40 9.20
N PRO A 119 11.65 -21.65 8.11
CA PRO A 119 11.08 -20.31 7.95
C PRO A 119 9.55 -20.27 7.94
N GLN A 120 8.91 -21.32 7.43
CA GLN A 120 7.44 -21.40 7.39
C GLN A 120 6.80 -21.29 8.78
N TYR A 121 7.49 -21.67 9.86
CA TYR A 121 6.93 -21.63 11.21
C TYR A 121 6.53 -20.22 11.66
N PHE A 122 7.27 -19.20 11.23
CA PHE A 122 6.96 -17.81 11.53
C PHE A 122 6.41 -17.05 10.31
N ALA A 123 6.93 -17.34 9.11
CA ALA A 123 6.61 -16.59 7.90
C ALA A 123 5.15 -16.78 7.45
N LEU A 124 4.53 -17.95 7.68
CA LEU A 124 3.13 -18.20 7.32
C LEU A 124 2.19 -17.17 7.97
N ARG A 125 2.41 -16.89 9.26
CA ARG A 125 1.62 -15.91 10.00
C ARG A 125 1.84 -14.52 9.43
N TRP A 126 3.08 -14.15 9.15
CA TRP A 126 3.41 -12.82 8.63
C TRP A 126 2.85 -12.58 7.24
N LEU A 127 2.99 -13.55 6.33
CA LEU A 127 2.51 -13.45 4.95
C LEU A 127 0.97 -13.41 4.88
N ARG A 128 0.27 -14.17 5.73
CA ARG A 128 -1.21 -14.21 5.72
C ARG A 128 -1.86 -12.86 6.03
N VAL A 129 -1.25 -12.05 6.89
CA VAL A 129 -1.80 -10.76 7.33
C VAL A 129 -0.86 -9.59 7.05
N LEU A 130 0.10 -9.77 6.15
CA LEU A 130 1.15 -8.78 5.79
C LEU A 130 1.72 -8.06 7.01
N PHE A 131 2.20 -8.82 7.98
CA PHE A 131 2.79 -8.34 9.24
C PHE A 131 1.85 -7.55 10.16
N GLY A 132 0.55 -7.53 9.90
CA GLY A 132 -0.43 -6.77 10.70
C GLY A 132 -0.57 -7.17 12.17
N ARG A 133 0.12 -8.25 12.60
CA ARG A 133 0.18 -8.68 14.01
C ARG A 133 1.55 -8.45 14.66
N GLU A 134 2.53 -7.93 13.93
CA GLU A 134 3.87 -7.64 14.44
C GLU A 134 4.07 -6.15 14.76
N PHE A 135 3.25 -5.28 14.15
CA PHE A 135 3.39 -3.82 14.21
C PHE A 135 2.15 -3.16 14.82
N SER A 136 2.37 -1.98 15.43
CA SER A 136 1.29 -1.06 15.72
C SER A 136 0.65 -0.57 14.41
N LEU A 137 -0.60 -0.08 14.43
CA LEU A 137 -1.26 0.38 13.20
C LEU A 137 -0.44 1.45 12.46
N ASN A 138 0.16 2.39 13.18
CA ASN A 138 0.97 3.45 12.56
C ASN A 138 2.21 2.89 11.86
N ASP A 139 2.94 1.99 12.51
CA ASP A 139 4.14 1.38 11.93
C ASP A 139 3.79 0.43 10.79
N LEU A 140 2.63 -0.23 10.89
CA LEU A 140 2.08 -1.10 9.84
C LEU A 140 1.76 -0.30 8.58
N LEU A 141 1.10 0.85 8.71
CA LEU A 141 0.76 1.71 7.56
C LEU A 141 2.03 2.21 6.85
N LEU A 142 3.05 2.67 7.60
CA LEU A 142 4.35 3.04 7.02
C LEU A 142 5.03 1.88 6.31
N THR A 143 4.92 0.67 6.90
CA THR A 143 5.44 -0.55 6.30
C THR A 143 4.73 -0.88 4.99
N TRP A 144 3.40 -0.75 4.96
CA TRP A 144 2.58 -1.00 3.78
C TRP A 144 2.84 0.01 2.67
N ASP A 145 3.05 1.29 2.99
CA ASP A 145 3.43 2.32 2.00
C ASP A 145 4.73 1.94 1.29
N GLU A 146 5.75 1.52 2.03
CA GLU A 146 7.03 1.10 1.44
C GLU A 146 6.90 -0.23 0.69
N LEU A 147 6.04 -1.15 1.16
CA LEU A 147 5.78 -2.42 0.49
C LEU A 147 5.11 -2.19 -0.88
N PHE A 148 4.07 -1.35 -0.92
CA PHE A 148 3.25 -1.12 -2.10
C PHE A 148 3.83 -0.09 -3.07
N SER A 149 4.69 0.83 -2.62
CA SER A 149 5.37 1.80 -3.49
C SER A 149 6.40 1.17 -4.44
N SER A 150 6.77 -0.10 -4.24
CA SER A 150 7.89 -0.72 -4.94
C SER A 150 7.50 -1.44 -6.24
N SER A 151 7.68 -0.81 -7.40
CA SER A 151 7.35 -1.45 -8.69
C SER A 151 8.12 -2.75 -8.95
N ASN A 152 7.47 -3.70 -9.64
CA ASN A 152 8.01 -5.01 -10.04
C ASN A 152 9.23 -4.93 -11.00
N ALA A 153 9.54 -3.75 -11.54
CA ALA A 153 10.52 -3.54 -12.61
C ALA A 153 11.98 -3.40 -12.14
N SER A 154 12.23 -3.21 -10.84
CA SER A 154 13.60 -3.04 -10.33
C SER A 154 13.98 -4.19 -9.41
N SER A 155 14.98 -4.97 -9.84
CA SER A 155 15.79 -5.88 -9.01
C SER A 155 15.86 -5.41 -7.56
N TRP A 156 15.60 -6.32 -6.62
CA TRP A 156 15.69 -6.23 -5.16
C TRP A 156 16.95 -5.50 -4.63
N ARG A 157 17.09 -4.19 -4.88
CA ARG A 157 18.29 -3.40 -4.56
C ARG A 157 17.98 -2.40 -3.45
N MET A 158 18.73 -2.55 -2.35
CA MET A 158 19.03 -1.61 -1.26
C MET A 158 17.86 -0.95 -0.51
N LYS A 159 16.84 -0.37 -1.17
CA LYS A 159 15.68 0.24 -0.49
C LYS A 159 14.79 -0.81 0.20
N LYS A 160 14.53 -1.93 -0.49
CA LYS A 160 13.76 -3.07 0.08
C LYS A 160 14.45 -3.73 1.29
N ILE A 161 15.78 -3.76 1.34
CA ILE A 161 16.54 -4.32 2.47
C ILE A 161 16.33 -3.49 3.74
N THR A 162 16.19 -2.17 3.63
CA THR A 162 15.89 -1.30 4.78
C THR A 162 14.46 -1.48 5.28
N ALA A 163 13.49 -1.51 4.36
CA ALA A 163 12.09 -1.79 4.70
C ALA A 163 11.93 -3.15 5.39
N LEU A 164 12.53 -4.19 4.79
CA LEU A 164 12.49 -5.55 5.31
C LEU A 164 13.35 -5.72 6.57
N LYS A 165 14.40 -4.92 6.78
CA LYS A 165 15.09 -4.83 8.08
C LYS A 165 14.13 -4.37 9.18
N CYS A 166 13.36 -3.31 8.92
CA CYS A 166 12.36 -2.81 9.86
C CYS A 166 11.23 -3.81 10.09
N CYS A 167 10.91 -4.64 9.09
CA CYS A 167 9.82 -5.62 9.20
C CYS A 167 10.24 -6.93 9.86
N VAL A 168 11.33 -7.52 9.36
CA VAL A 168 11.70 -8.90 9.63
C VAL A 168 12.41 -9.02 10.96
N LEU A 169 13.32 -8.10 11.33
CA LEU A 169 14.06 -8.22 12.59
C LEU A 169 13.15 -8.11 13.82
N PRO A 170 12.28 -7.08 13.95
CA PRO A 170 11.38 -7.00 15.10
C PRO A 170 10.40 -8.16 15.16
N ALA A 171 9.94 -8.64 14.00
CA ALA A 171 9.05 -9.78 13.91
C ALA A 171 9.74 -11.09 14.35
N VAL A 172 10.97 -11.36 13.90
CA VAL A 172 11.75 -12.54 14.34
C VAL A 172 12.03 -12.46 15.85
N HIS A 173 12.41 -11.29 16.37
CA HIS A 173 12.61 -11.11 17.81
C HIS A 173 11.32 -11.37 18.61
N SER A 174 10.18 -10.88 18.12
CA SER A 174 8.87 -11.13 18.73
C SER A 174 8.50 -12.61 18.69
N PHE A 175 8.81 -13.30 17.60
CA PHE A 175 8.64 -14.75 17.48
C PHE A 175 9.52 -15.52 18.47
N LEU A 176 10.81 -15.19 18.59
CA LEU A 176 11.73 -15.83 19.53
C LEU A 176 11.32 -15.56 20.99
N ALA A 177 10.83 -14.36 21.30
CA ALA A 177 10.27 -14.04 22.62
C ALA A 177 9.04 -14.89 22.92
N TRP A 178 8.13 -15.04 21.96
CA TRP A 178 6.97 -15.93 22.07
C TRP A 178 7.38 -17.39 22.25
N GLN A 179 8.32 -17.88 21.44
CA GLN A 179 8.83 -19.24 21.55
C GLN A 179 9.47 -19.51 22.93
N SER A 180 10.24 -18.56 23.44
CA SER A 180 10.87 -18.66 24.77
C SER A 180 9.85 -18.71 25.90
N GLN A 181 8.71 -18.02 25.76
CA GLN A 181 7.59 -18.10 26.72
C GLN A 181 6.82 -19.42 26.61
N CYS A 182 6.69 -19.97 25.41
CA CYS A 182 5.98 -21.23 25.19
C CYS A 182 6.81 -22.49 25.52
N TYR A 183 8.14 -22.43 25.43
CA TYR A 183 9.04 -23.52 25.84
C TYR A 183 9.32 -23.58 27.35
N PHE A 184 8.72 -22.69 28.14
CA PHE A 184 8.78 -22.67 29.62
C PHE A 184 7.48 -23.15 30.30
N ILE A 185 6.66 -23.93 29.56
CA ILE A 185 5.50 -24.70 30.07
C ILE A 185 5.73 -26.16 29.71
#